data_AF-A0A7V2G6Y5-F1
#
_entry.id   AF-A0A7V2G6Y5-F1
#
_cell.length_a   1.000
_cell.length_b   1.000
_cell.length_c   1.000
_cell.angle_alpha   90.00
_cell.angle_beta   90.00
_cell.angle_gamma   90.00
#
_symmetry.space_group_name_H-M   'P 1'
#
loop_
_entity.id
_entity.type
_entity.pdbx_description
1 polymer ?
#
loop_
_entity_poly.entity_id
_entity_poly.type
_entity_poly.pdbx_seq_one_letter_code
_entity_poly.pdbx_strand_id
1 'polypeptide(L)'
;MKSFKLLCLSIALLTPATPQRAADLTAIPGPDDQGGMIMPMITLSGTTLNVAFAPTTVPQLQSLDQWSPGDTFPDTAAWNGLLDPIDGAGARFNSQYGFTFMSNPMMGMDAVPAGRSLGIRLVSRSSNLLETWNYGNAQNRFDEVLASPGDAVLWNGSMWHSVFTLPNSAAPGSYAATFEVFLANTTFTSGTGFVDYTPAALGAAADLAYSPVTVNYTWEVVPEPATAALLLLAGAGWVGRRTRRES
;
A
#
# COMPACT_ATOMS: atom_id res chain seq x y z
N MET A 1 -23.38 61.52 16.07
CA MET A 1 -22.11 61.05 15.49
C MET A 1 -21.68 59.79 16.23
N LYS A 2 -21.89 58.60 15.65
CA LYS A 2 -21.46 57.32 16.22
C LYS A 2 -20.40 56.73 15.28
N SER A 3 -19.15 56.74 15.73
CA SER A 3 -18.01 56.21 14.99
C SER A 3 -18.15 54.70 14.84
N PHE A 4 -18.37 54.25 13.60
CA PHE A 4 -18.34 52.84 13.23
C PHE A 4 -16.88 52.37 13.27
N LYS A 5 -16.54 51.51 14.25
CA LYS A 5 -15.27 50.80 14.25
C LYS A 5 -15.30 49.80 13.09
N LEU A 6 -14.56 50.09 12.01
CA LEU A 6 -14.24 49.09 10.99
C LEU A 6 -13.54 47.93 11.70
N LEU A 7 -14.24 46.80 11.79
CA LEU A 7 -13.63 45.54 12.15
C LEU A 7 -12.69 45.17 11.00
N CYS A 8 -11.39 45.39 11.17
CA CYS A 8 -10.35 44.76 10.36
C CYS A 8 -10.50 43.24 10.50
N LEU A 9 -11.33 42.64 9.66
CA LEU A 9 -11.22 41.22 9.35
C LEU A 9 -10.05 41.10 8.38
N SER A 10 -8.84 41.16 8.95
CA SER A 10 -7.61 40.95 8.21
C SER A 10 -7.69 39.58 7.53
N ILE A 11 -7.62 39.62 6.21
CA ILE A 11 -7.49 38.51 5.29
C ILE A 11 -6.27 37.68 5.72
N ALA A 12 -6.49 36.62 6.50
CA ALA A 12 -5.47 35.62 6.81
C ALA A 12 -5.47 34.49 5.75
N LEU A 13 -5.69 34.83 4.48
CA LEU A 13 -5.82 33.87 3.36
C LEU A 13 -4.97 34.23 2.13
N LEU A 14 -4.01 35.13 2.27
CA LEU A 14 -3.06 35.50 1.20
C LEU A 14 -1.61 35.45 1.69
N THR A 15 -1.25 34.48 2.53
CA THR A 15 0.10 33.96 2.39
C THR A 15 0.13 33.32 1.00
N PRO A 16 0.88 33.84 0.01
CA PRO A 16 1.14 33.06 -1.18
C PRO A 16 1.69 31.74 -0.66
N ALA A 17 0.98 30.64 -0.91
CA ALA A 17 1.57 29.34 -0.72
C ALA A 17 2.85 29.39 -1.54
N THR A 18 4.01 29.44 -0.87
CA THR A 18 5.28 29.19 -1.54
C THR A 18 5.04 27.93 -2.34
N PRO A 19 5.18 27.95 -3.68
CA PRO A 19 4.96 26.76 -4.48
C PRO A 19 5.83 25.69 -3.83
N GLN A 20 5.16 24.73 -3.21
CA GLN A 20 5.83 23.56 -2.68
C GLN A 20 6.46 22.97 -3.94
N ARG A 21 7.80 23.00 -3.98
CA ARG A 21 8.52 22.64 -5.19
C ARG A 21 8.20 21.18 -5.43
N ALA A 22 7.40 20.91 -6.45
CA ALA A 22 7.20 19.57 -6.99
C ALA A 22 8.56 18.88 -7.08
N ALA A 23 8.72 17.78 -6.36
CA ALA A 23 9.92 16.98 -6.41
C ALA A 23 9.64 15.71 -7.23
N ASP A 24 10.64 15.30 -8.00
CA ASP A 24 10.64 13.99 -8.61
C ASP A 24 11.06 12.98 -7.53
N LEU A 25 10.14 12.14 -7.09
CA LEU A 25 10.39 11.08 -6.13
C LEU A 25 11.16 9.96 -6.81
N THR A 26 12.37 9.70 -6.33
CA THR A 26 13.21 8.62 -6.85
C THR A 26 12.80 7.24 -6.34
N ALA A 27 11.70 7.14 -5.58
CA ALA A 27 11.20 5.92 -4.98
C ALA A 27 9.70 6.05 -4.65
N ILE A 28 8.98 4.93 -4.63
CA ILE A 28 7.62 4.88 -4.07
C ILE A 28 7.73 5.13 -2.55
N PRO A 29 6.87 5.98 -1.94
CA PRO A 29 6.80 6.15 -0.50
C PRO A 29 6.76 4.80 0.23
N GLY A 30 7.69 4.64 1.17
CA GLY A 30 7.84 3.41 1.92
C GLY A 30 6.75 3.25 2.99
N PRO A 31 6.70 2.08 3.65
CA PRO A 31 5.77 1.83 4.74
C PRO A 31 5.81 2.92 5.82
N ASP A 32 7.02 3.39 6.17
CA ASP A 32 7.23 4.40 7.22
C ASP A 32 6.70 5.78 6.81
N ASP A 33 6.78 6.13 5.52
CA ASP A 33 6.18 7.35 4.98
C ASP A 33 4.64 7.31 5.00
N GLN A 34 4.07 6.11 5.06
CA GLN A 34 2.63 5.85 5.03
C GLN A 34 2.04 5.53 6.42
N GLY A 35 2.80 5.73 7.50
CA GLY A 35 2.33 5.52 8.87
C GLY A 35 2.82 4.21 9.52
N GLY A 36 3.83 3.57 8.94
CA GLY A 36 4.57 2.45 9.52
C GLY A 36 4.27 1.11 8.87
N MET A 37 5.14 0.13 9.16
CA MET A 37 5.04 -1.23 8.65
C MET A 37 3.92 -2.03 9.34
N ILE A 38 3.10 -2.71 8.54
CA ILE A 38 2.04 -3.62 8.98
C ILE A 38 2.38 -5.02 8.49
N MET A 39 3.04 -5.81 9.33
CA MET A 39 3.50 -7.14 8.94
C MET A 39 3.09 -8.22 9.93
N PRO A 40 2.30 -9.22 9.49
CA PRO A 40 2.20 -10.45 10.24
C PRO A 40 3.56 -11.13 10.35
N MET A 41 3.87 -11.58 11.55
CA MET A 41 5.04 -12.39 11.83
C MET A 41 4.67 -13.86 11.71
N ILE A 42 5.26 -14.53 10.72
CA ILE A 42 5.08 -15.94 10.46
C ILE A 42 6.18 -16.74 11.17
N THR A 43 5.80 -17.85 11.79
CA THR A 43 6.72 -18.74 12.50
C THR A 43 6.41 -20.18 12.15
N LEU A 44 7.42 -21.04 12.14
CA LEU A 44 7.26 -22.49 12.02
C LEU A 44 7.43 -23.12 13.40
N SER A 45 6.54 -24.02 13.81
CA SER A 45 6.72 -24.86 15.00
C SER A 45 6.37 -26.30 14.66
N GLY A 46 7.38 -27.17 14.65
CA GLY A 46 7.30 -28.50 14.09
C GLY A 46 6.92 -28.46 12.61
N THR A 47 5.72 -28.94 12.30
CA THR A 47 5.17 -28.96 10.94
C THR A 47 4.09 -27.90 10.71
N THR A 48 3.86 -26.98 11.65
CA THR A 48 2.76 -26.01 11.57
C THR A 48 3.29 -24.60 11.41
N LEU A 49 2.87 -23.91 10.35
CA LEU A 49 3.02 -22.46 10.24
C LEU A 49 1.98 -21.75 11.09
N ASN A 50 2.41 -20.67 11.75
CA ASN A 50 1.56 -19.86 12.61
C ASN A 50 1.78 -18.37 12.34
N VAL A 51 0.74 -17.57 12.57
CA VAL A 51 0.84 -16.12 12.68
C VAL A 51 1.04 -15.79 14.16
N ALA A 52 2.27 -15.44 14.54
CA ALA A 52 2.63 -15.11 15.92
C ALA A 52 2.21 -13.68 16.31
N PHE A 53 2.09 -12.80 15.33
CA PHE A 53 1.66 -11.41 15.49
C PHE A 53 0.99 -10.94 14.21
N ALA A 54 -0.10 -10.18 14.31
CA ALA A 54 -0.76 -9.53 13.18
C ALA A 54 -1.33 -8.18 13.64
N PRO A 55 -0.76 -7.05 13.20
CA PRO A 55 -1.33 -5.74 13.51
C PRO A 55 -2.73 -5.62 12.89
N THR A 56 -3.64 -4.95 13.62
CA THR A 56 -5.05 -4.82 13.23
C THR A 56 -5.37 -3.49 12.54
N THR A 57 -4.37 -2.64 12.31
CA THR A 57 -4.55 -1.37 11.60
C THR A 57 -4.95 -1.64 10.15
N VAL A 58 -5.96 -0.91 9.69
CA VAL A 58 -6.43 -0.95 8.30
C VAL A 58 -5.86 0.27 7.57
N PRO A 59 -4.86 0.10 6.70
CA PRO A 59 -4.26 1.21 5.96
C PRO A 59 -5.19 1.74 4.86
N GLN A 60 -4.89 2.94 4.38
CA GLN A 60 -5.61 3.53 3.26
C GLN A 60 -4.86 3.31 1.95
N LEU A 61 -5.60 3.07 0.87
CA LEU A 61 -5.09 3.17 -0.49
C LEU A 61 -5.34 4.61 -0.98
N GLN A 62 -4.26 5.34 -1.20
CA GLN A 62 -4.30 6.77 -1.57
C GLN A 62 -3.42 7.03 -2.80
N SER A 63 -3.74 8.08 -3.56
CA SER A 63 -2.93 8.51 -4.72
C SER A 63 -1.63 9.19 -4.26
N LEU A 64 -0.67 9.37 -5.19
CA LEU A 64 0.53 10.13 -4.89
C LEU A 64 0.21 11.55 -4.42
N ASP A 65 -0.79 12.21 -5.01
CA ASP A 65 -1.22 13.56 -4.61
C ASP A 65 -1.71 13.65 -3.15
N GLN A 66 -2.14 12.53 -2.57
CA GLN A 66 -2.55 12.46 -1.17
C GLN A 66 -1.37 12.15 -0.25
N TRP A 67 -0.46 11.26 -0.68
CA TRP A 67 0.74 10.92 0.07
C TRP A 67 1.78 12.05 0.09
N SER A 68 2.01 12.67 -1.05
CA SER A 68 2.97 13.77 -1.23
C SER A 68 2.43 14.78 -2.27
N PRO A 69 1.60 15.74 -1.84
CA PRO A 69 0.93 16.67 -2.75
C PRO A 69 1.91 17.47 -3.63
N GLY A 70 1.72 17.38 -4.94
CA GLY A 70 2.51 18.10 -5.94
C GLY A 70 3.80 17.41 -6.37
N ASP A 71 4.16 16.28 -5.77
CA ASP A 71 5.28 15.46 -6.24
C ASP A 71 4.89 14.58 -7.43
N THR A 72 5.89 14.17 -8.21
CA THR A 72 5.77 13.28 -9.37
C THR A 72 6.84 12.19 -9.29
N PHE A 73 6.76 11.18 -10.14
CA PHE A 73 7.82 10.21 -10.39
C PHE A 73 8.56 10.53 -11.69
N PRO A 74 9.88 10.30 -11.77
CA PRO A 74 10.61 10.41 -13.02
C PRO A 74 9.97 9.56 -14.13
N ASP A 75 9.89 10.07 -15.36
CA ASP A 75 9.38 9.32 -16.53
C ASP A 75 10.10 7.99 -16.78
N THR A 76 11.35 7.87 -16.29
CA THR A 76 12.16 6.65 -16.42
C THR A 76 11.86 5.60 -15.35
N ALA A 77 11.07 5.93 -14.33
CA ALA A 77 10.70 5.03 -13.27
C ALA A 77 9.70 3.98 -13.78
N ALA A 78 9.95 2.70 -13.48
CA ALA A 78 9.07 1.62 -13.94
C ALA A 78 7.64 1.71 -13.40
N TRP A 79 7.44 2.44 -12.30
CA TRP A 79 6.14 2.66 -11.66
C TRP A 79 5.44 3.97 -12.07
N ASN A 80 6.10 4.86 -12.84
CA ASN A 80 5.53 6.17 -13.22
C ASN A 80 4.19 5.98 -13.96
N GLY A 81 4.15 5.16 -15.01
CA GLY A 81 2.93 5.00 -15.82
C GLY A 81 1.70 4.52 -15.04
N LEU A 82 1.88 3.80 -13.92
CA LEU A 82 0.76 3.35 -13.09
C LEU A 82 0.42 4.34 -11.97
N LEU A 83 1.42 4.80 -11.23
CA LEU A 83 1.21 5.49 -9.95
C LEU A 83 1.20 7.01 -10.09
N ASP A 84 1.85 7.55 -11.12
CA ASP A 84 2.00 9.00 -11.27
C ASP A 84 0.66 9.66 -11.67
N PRO A 85 0.22 10.74 -11.00
CA PRO A 85 -1.04 11.41 -11.31
C PRO A 85 -0.96 12.39 -12.48
N ILE A 86 0.25 12.81 -12.88
CA ILE A 86 0.47 13.78 -13.95
C ILE A 86 0.70 13.05 -15.27
N ASP A 87 1.66 12.13 -15.29
CA ASP A 87 2.14 11.46 -16.50
C ASP A 87 1.67 10.00 -16.60
N GLY A 88 1.07 9.48 -15.52
CA GLY A 88 0.57 8.10 -15.42
C GLY A 88 -0.94 8.00 -15.19
N ALA A 89 -1.37 6.85 -14.68
CA ALA A 89 -2.78 6.55 -14.37
C ALA A 89 -3.24 7.08 -13.00
N GLY A 90 -2.33 7.58 -12.16
CA GLY A 90 -2.63 8.09 -10.82
C GLY A 90 -3.24 7.04 -9.90
N ALA A 91 -2.87 5.77 -10.04
CA ALA A 91 -3.42 4.70 -9.22
C ALA A 91 -3.19 4.96 -7.73
N ARG A 92 -4.17 4.55 -6.92
CA ARG A 92 -4.06 4.57 -5.46
C ARG A 92 -3.17 3.41 -5.04
N PHE A 93 -2.30 3.64 -4.07
CA PHE A 93 -1.39 2.60 -3.61
C PHE A 93 -1.11 2.67 -2.11
N ASN A 94 -0.62 1.55 -1.58
CA ASN A 94 -0.15 1.38 -0.21
C ASN A 94 0.96 0.32 -0.19
N SER A 95 2.01 0.57 0.57
CA SER A 95 3.16 -0.32 0.76
C SER A 95 3.31 -0.80 2.21
N GLN A 96 2.39 -0.42 3.12
CA GLN A 96 2.50 -0.73 4.54
C GLN A 96 2.40 -2.23 4.83
N TYR A 97 1.57 -2.97 4.10
CA TYR A 97 1.47 -4.41 4.29
C TYR A 97 2.72 -5.14 3.79
N GLY A 98 3.18 -6.12 4.56
CA GLY A 98 4.29 -6.98 4.19
C GLY A 98 4.29 -8.30 4.94
N PHE A 99 5.26 -9.17 4.67
CA PHE A 99 5.42 -10.46 5.32
C PHE A 99 6.78 -10.52 6.00
N THR A 100 6.85 -11.13 7.19
CA THR A 100 8.12 -11.42 7.86
C THR A 100 8.09 -12.81 8.48
N PHE A 101 9.21 -13.54 8.37
CA PHE A 101 9.36 -14.85 8.98
C PHE A 101 10.40 -14.77 10.09
N MET A 102 10.09 -15.35 11.24
CA MET A 102 11.00 -15.43 12.36
C MET A 102 11.34 -16.88 12.67
N SER A 103 12.64 -17.19 12.68
CA SER A 103 13.18 -18.39 13.29
C SER A 103 13.95 -18.03 14.54
N ASN A 104 13.69 -18.76 15.61
CA ASN A 104 14.41 -18.67 16.87
C ASN A 104 14.25 -20.01 17.61
N PRO A 105 15.19 -20.95 17.40
CA PRO A 105 15.12 -22.28 18.01
C PRO A 105 15.06 -22.23 19.54
N MET A 106 15.63 -21.19 20.19
CA MET A 106 15.57 -21.04 21.65
C MET A 106 14.15 -20.74 22.16
N MET A 107 13.25 -20.29 21.28
CA MET A 107 11.85 -20.00 21.57
C MET A 107 10.89 -21.00 20.90
N GLY A 108 11.40 -22.12 20.37
CA GLY A 108 10.58 -23.13 19.69
C GLY A 108 10.06 -22.69 18.30
N MET A 109 10.69 -21.68 17.70
CA MET A 109 10.42 -21.23 16.33
C MET A 109 11.48 -21.81 15.40
N ASP A 110 11.10 -22.82 14.63
CA ASP A 110 12.00 -23.58 13.76
C ASP A 110 12.45 -22.78 12.54
N ALA A 111 13.63 -23.13 12.02
CA ALA A 111 14.08 -22.62 10.73
C ALA A 111 13.34 -23.33 9.57
N VAL A 112 13.28 -22.68 8.41
CA VAL A 112 12.84 -23.34 7.17
C VAL A 112 13.75 -24.55 6.91
N PRO A 113 13.21 -25.77 6.74
CA PRO A 113 14.04 -26.95 6.52
C PRO A 113 14.84 -26.86 5.22
N ALA A 114 16.00 -27.50 5.19
CA ALA A 114 16.83 -27.56 3.98
C ALA A 114 16.05 -28.16 2.79
N GLY A 115 16.28 -27.59 1.60
CA GLY A 115 15.59 -27.98 0.36
C GLY A 115 14.15 -27.46 0.23
N ARG A 116 13.70 -26.61 1.16
CA ARG A 116 12.38 -25.97 1.14
C ARG A 116 12.51 -24.46 1.14
N SER A 117 11.40 -23.81 0.84
CA SER A 117 11.23 -22.37 0.94
C SER A 117 9.83 -22.04 1.44
N LEU A 118 9.60 -20.80 1.82
CA LEU A 118 8.25 -20.33 2.09
C LEU A 118 7.60 -19.97 0.76
N GLY A 119 6.29 -20.17 0.65
CA GLY A 119 5.48 -19.69 -0.45
C GLY A 119 4.38 -18.78 0.07
N ILE A 120 4.02 -17.78 -0.72
CA ILE A 120 2.88 -16.90 -0.46
C ILE A 120 1.94 -17.04 -1.65
N ARG A 121 0.72 -17.52 -1.41
CA ARG A 121 -0.33 -17.69 -2.42
C ARG A 121 -1.46 -16.70 -2.19
N LEU A 122 -1.95 -16.07 -3.24
CA LEU A 122 -3.21 -15.33 -3.19
C LEU A 122 -4.36 -16.33 -3.19
N VAL A 123 -5.18 -16.34 -2.15
CA VAL A 123 -6.35 -17.23 -2.03
C VAL A 123 -7.60 -16.55 -2.57
N SER A 124 -7.80 -15.27 -2.24
CA SER A 124 -8.95 -14.50 -2.69
C SER A 124 -8.67 -13.00 -2.59
N ARG A 125 -9.44 -12.21 -3.33
CA ARG A 125 -9.48 -10.75 -3.25
C ARG A 125 -10.92 -10.26 -3.44
N SER A 126 -11.27 -9.17 -2.78
CA SER A 126 -12.63 -8.60 -2.85
C SER A 126 -12.94 -7.95 -4.20
N SER A 127 -11.92 -7.60 -4.98
CA SER A 127 -12.05 -6.99 -6.30
C SER A 127 -10.91 -7.46 -7.21
N ASN A 128 -11.19 -7.66 -8.50
CA ASN A 128 -10.17 -7.93 -9.50
C ASN A 128 -9.30 -6.71 -9.84
N LEU A 129 -9.71 -5.51 -9.40
CA LEU A 129 -8.95 -4.27 -9.55
C LEU A 129 -7.85 -4.12 -8.50
N LEU A 130 -7.91 -4.90 -7.41
CA LEU A 130 -6.87 -4.89 -6.39
C LEU A 130 -5.69 -5.74 -6.86
N GLU A 131 -4.59 -5.07 -7.19
CA GLU A 131 -3.38 -5.69 -7.72
C GLU A 131 -2.27 -5.68 -6.67
N THR A 132 -1.31 -6.60 -6.81
CA THR A 132 -0.15 -6.72 -5.93
C THR A 132 1.12 -6.62 -6.76
N TRP A 133 2.05 -5.79 -6.33
CA TRP A 133 3.26 -5.48 -7.08
C TRP A 133 4.50 -5.72 -6.23
N ASN A 134 5.51 -6.33 -6.84
CA ASN A 134 6.85 -6.38 -6.28
C ASN A 134 7.63 -5.14 -6.70
N TYR A 135 8.11 -4.39 -5.71
CA TYR A 135 8.87 -3.16 -5.92
C TYR A 135 10.34 -3.34 -5.54
N GLY A 136 11.24 -2.96 -6.45
CA GLY A 136 12.69 -2.98 -6.23
C GLY A 136 13.34 -1.71 -6.75
N ASN A 137 13.55 -0.72 -5.87
CA ASN A 137 14.06 0.59 -6.27
C ASN A 137 15.43 0.52 -6.96
N ALA A 138 16.37 -0.21 -6.35
CA ALA A 138 17.73 -0.31 -6.86
C ALA A 138 17.82 -0.98 -8.24
N GLN A 139 16.80 -1.76 -8.62
CA GLN A 139 16.68 -2.42 -9.90
C GLN A 139 15.74 -1.70 -10.88
N ASN A 140 15.16 -0.55 -10.49
CA ASN A 140 14.07 0.11 -11.20
C ASN A 140 12.98 -0.89 -11.64
N ARG A 141 12.53 -1.72 -10.69
CA ARG A 141 11.64 -2.86 -10.96
C ARG A 141 10.28 -2.65 -10.30
N PHE A 142 9.22 -2.89 -11.07
CA PHE A 142 7.84 -2.82 -10.60
C PHE A 142 7.00 -3.83 -11.37
N ASP A 143 7.00 -5.07 -10.89
CA ASP A 143 6.35 -6.18 -11.57
C ASP A 143 5.10 -6.60 -10.83
N GLU A 144 4.01 -6.84 -11.56
CA GLU A 144 2.81 -7.43 -10.97
C GLU A 144 3.12 -8.86 -10.53
N VAL A 145 2.68 -9.20 -9.32
CA VAL A 145 2.77 -10.53 -8.74
C VAL A 145 1.40 -10.92 -8.20
N LEU A 146 1.13 -12.23 -8.10
CA LEU A 146 -0.14 -12.71 -7.54
C LEU A 146 -1.37 -12.15 -8.27
N ALA A 147 -1.32 -12.09 -9.61
CA ALA A 147 -2.33 -11.43 -10.44
C ALA A 147 -3.72 -12.08 -10.33
N SER A 148 -3.77 -13.37 -10.01
CA SER A 148 -5.01 -14.15 -9.86
C SER A 148 -5.02 -15.04 -8.61
N PRO A 149 -6.20 -15.30 -8.01
CA PRO A 149 -6.32 -16.33 -6.98
C PRO A 149 -5.74 -17.68 -7.45
N GLY A 150 -4.90 -18.27 -6.64
CA GLY A 150 -4.12 -19.47 -6.96
C GLY A 150 -2.65 -19.17 -7.28
N ASP A 151 -2.34 -17.97 -7.76
CA ASP A 151 -0.96 -17.54 -8.02
C ASP A 151 -0.16 -17.51 -6.73
N ALA A 152 1.11 -17.93 -6.82
CA ALA A 152 2.01 -17.98 -5.69
C ALA A 152 3.40 -17.48 -6.06
N VAL A 153 4.11 -16.94 -5.08
CA VAL A 153 5.54 -16.63 -5.16
C VAL A 153 6.29 -17.46 -4.12
N LEU A 154 7.53 -17.83 -4.43
CA LEU A 154 8.45 -18.33 -3.40
C LEU A 154 9.06 -17.13 -2.68
N TRP A 155 9.31 -17.30 -1.40
CA TRP A 155 9.76 -16.26 -0.48
C TRP A 155 10.87 -16.81 0.41
N ASN A 156 11.91 -16.01 0.61
CA ASN A 156 13.09 -16.42 1.37
C ASN A 156 12.96 -16.21 2.89
N GLY A 157 11.81 -15.71 3.37
CA GLY A 157 11.56 -15.42 4.78
C GLY A 157 12.00 -14.02 5.24
N SER A 158 12.73 -13.29 4.41
CA SER A 158 13.12 -11.90 4.72
C SER A 158 11.91 -10.98 4.72
N MET A 159 12.02 -9.85 5.40
CA MET A 159 11.00 -8.80 5.33
C MET A 159 10.70 -8.41 3.88
N TRP A 160 9.45 -8.54 3.45
CA TRP A 160 9.00 -8.18 2.10
C TRP A 160 7.72 -7.35 2.17
N HIS A 161 7.77 -6.14 1.64
CA HIS A 161 6.62 -5.26 1.46
C HIS A 161 6.23 -5.23 -0.01
N SER A 162 5.01 -5.63 -0.29
CA SER A 162 4.41 -5.48 -1.62
C SER A 162 3.75 -4.12 -1.72
N VAL A 163 3.66 -3.59 -2.93
CA VAL A 163 2.81 -2.42 -3.21
C VAL A 163 1.46 -2.94 -3.69
N PHE A 164 0.40 -2.57 -2.98
CA PHE A 164 -0.96 -2.88 -3.38
C PHE A 164 -1.56 -1.67 -4.08
N THR A 165 -2.26 -1.89 -5.19
CA THR A 165 -2.82 -0.79 -6.01
C THR A 165 -4.30 -0.99 -6.30
N LEU A 166 -4.97 0.14 -6.52
CA LEU A 166 -6.30 0.24 -7.12
C LEU A 166 -6.29 1.37 -8.16
N PRO A 167 -7.03 1.24 -9.28
CA PRO A 167 -7.19 2.35 -10.21
C PRO A 167 -7.85 3.54 -9.50
N ASN A 168 -7.51 4.77 -9.92
CA ASN A 168 -8.08 5.97 -9.30
C ASN A 168 -9.61 6.04 -9.40
N SER A 169 -10.20 5.35 -10.39
CA SER A 169 -11.65 5.22 -10.58
C SER A 169 -12.33 4.25 -9.60
N ALA A 170 -11.58 3.53 -8.76
CA ALA A 170 -12.13 2.61 -7.78
C ALA A 170 -13.09 3.35 -6.82
N ALA A 171 -14.23 2.73 -6.55
CA ALA A 171 -15.23 3.28 -5.65
C ALA A 171 -14.68 3.37 -4.21
N PRO A 172 -15.09 4.37 -3.42
CA PRO A 172 -14.80 4.36 -1.99
C PRO A 172 -15.38 3.13 -1.30
N GLY A 173 -14.66 2.60 -0.32
CA GLY A 173 -15.05 1.43 0.47
C GLY A 173 -13.88 0.56 0.91
N SER A 174 -14.23 -0.59 1.47
CA SER A 174 -13.29 -1.56 2.00
C SER A 174 -12.89 -2.60 0.96
N TYR A 175 -11.59 -2.84 0.82
CA TYR A 175 -11.01 -3.83 -0.07
C TYR A 175 -10.23 -4.85 0.75
N ALA A 176 -10.22 -6.11 0.36
CA ALA A 176 -9.58 -7.16 1.14
C ALA A 176 -8.91 -8.20 0.23
N ALA A 177 -7.87 -8.84 0.77
CA ALA A 177 -7.21 -9.97 0.15
C ALA A 177 -6.82 -10.99 1.23
N THR A 178 -6.93 -12.26 0.88
CA THR A 178 -6.53 -13.38 1.72
C THR A 178 -5.35 -14.07 1.08
N PHE A 179 -4.30 -14.28 1.88
CA PHE A 179 -3.09 -14.96 1.48
C PHE A 179 -2.92 -16.25 2.29
N GLU A 180 -2.35 -17.26 1.66
CA GLU A 180 -1.87 -18.47 2.33
C GLU A 180 -0.35 -18.45 2.31
N VAL A 181 0.27 -18.58 3.48
CA VAL A 181 1.69 -18.85 3.62
C VAL A 181 1.88 -20.34 3.85
N PHE A 182 2.74 -20.97 3.05
CA PHE A 182 2.96 -22.42 3.07
C PHE A 182 4.45 -22.75 2.96
N LEU A 183 4.86 -23.96 3.36
CA LEU A 183 6.19 -24.48 3.01
C LEU A 183 6.10 -25.13 1.64
N ALA A 184 6.95 -24.72 0.71
CA ALA A 184 7.08 -25.33 -0.60
C ALA A 184 8.15 -26.42 -0.59
N ASN A 185 7.91 -27.54 -1.28
CA ASN A 185 8.92 -28.57 -1.52
C ASN A 185 9.87 -28.17 -2.66
N THR A 186 10.38 -26.94 -2.61
CA THR A 186 11.24 -26.33 -3.63
C THR A 186 12.13 -25.32 -2.94
N THR A 187 13.40 -25.26 -3.32
CA THR A 187 14.34 -24.28 -2.80
C THR A 187 14.09 -22.92 -3.44
N PHE A 188 14.23 -21.84 -2.66
CA PHE A 188 14.21 -20.47 -3.18
C PHE A 188 15.37 -20.23 -4.14
N THR A 189 15.13 -19.63 -5.31
CA THR A 189 16.20 -19.27 -6.25
C THR A 189 16.95 -18.03 -5.76
N SER A 190 18.22 -18.18 -5.38
CA SER A 190 19.04 -17.05 -4.95
C SER A 190 19.20 -15.99 -6.06
N GLY A 191 19.24 -14.71 -5.67
CA GLY A 191 19.49 -13.59 -6.60
C GLY A 191 18.25 -12.96 -7.23
N THR A 192 17.05 -13.51 -6.96
CA THR A 192 15.76 -12.97 -7.43
C THR A 192 15.20 -11.85 -6.54
N GLY A 193 15.82 -11.60 -5.38
CA GLY A 193 15.40 -10.62 -4.39
C GLY A 193 14.81 -11.28 -3.14
N PHE A 194 13.75 -10.70 -2.59
CA PHE A 194 13.01 -11.26 -1.46
C PHE A 194 12.01 -12.35 -1.89
N VAL A 195 11.45 -12.19 -3.09
CA VAL A 195 10.49 -13.12 -3.69
C VAL A 195 10.95 -13.59 -5.07
N ASP A 196 10.67 -14.85 -5.38
CA ASP A 196 10.90 -15.50 -6.66
C ASP A 196 9.55 -15.82 -7.28
N TYR A 197 9.35 -15.28 -8.48
CA TYR A 197 8.16 -15.45 -9.31
C TYR A 197 8.55 -15.85 -10.73
N THR A 198 9.67 -16.57 -10.87
CA THR A 198 10.00 -17.30 -12.09
C THR A 198 8.95 -18.39 -12.35
N PRO A 199 8.78 -18.87 -13.61
CA PRO A 199 7.80 -19.92 -13.91
C PRO A 199 7.94 -21.18 -13.04
N ALA A 200 9.16 -21.53 -12.61
CA ALA A 200 9.40 -22.64 -11.70
C ALA A 200 8.85 -22.37 -10.28
N ALA A 201 9.02 -21.15 -9.78
CA ALA A 201 8.50 -20.73 -8.47
C ALA A 201 6.97 -20.61 -8.46
N LEU A 202 6.37 -20.12 -9.55
CA LEU A 202 4.91 -20.03 -9.71
C LEU A 202 4.23 -21.41 -9.67
N GLY A 203 4.93 -22.46 -10.14
CA GLY A 203 4.45 -23.84 -10.12
C GLY A 203 4.74 -24.60 -8.82
N ALA A 204 5.35 -23.97 -7.81
CA ALA A 204 5.76 -24.65 -6.60
C ALA A 204 4.55 -25.09 -5.75
N ALA A 205 4.48 -26.39 -5.47
CA ALA A 205 3.43 -26.98 -4.65
C ALA A 205 3.76 -26.91 -3.16
N ALA A 206 2.71 -26.80 -2.34
CA ALA A 206 2.84 -26.92 -0.90
C ALA A 206 3.31 -28.33 -0.52
N ASP A 207 4.24 -28.40 0.44
CA ASP A 207 4.63 -29.65 1.06
C ASP A 207 3.52 -30.09 2.03
N LEU A 208 2.84 -31.19 1.69
CA LEU A 208 1.72 -31.73 2.46
C LEU A 208 2.11 -32.20 3.88
N ALA A 209 3.40 -32.33 4.17
CA ALA A 209 3.87 -32.60 5.53
C ALA A 209 3.70 -31.39 6.47
N TYR A 210 3.45 -30.19 5.93
CA TYR A 210 3.36 -28.94 6.69
C TYR A 210 1.98 -28.31 6.55
N SER A 211 1.43 -27.80 7.66
CA SER A 211 0.20 -27.03 7.64
C SER A 211 0.47 -25.58 7.26
N PRO A 212 -0.27 -25.00 6.30
CA PRO A 212 -0.15 -23.61 5.93
C PRO A 212 -0.81 -22.70 6.98
N VAL A 213 -0.62 -21.40 6.83
CA VAL A 213 -1.32 -20.39 7.64
C VAL A 213 -1.93 -19.30 6.75
N THR A 214 -3.10 -18.80 7.15
CA THR A 214 -3.81 -17.75 6.41
C THR A 214 -3.54 -16.37 7.01
N VAL A 215 -3.37 -15.39 6.14
CA VAL A 215 -3.21 -13.97 6.46
C VAL A 215 -4.30 -13.20 5.72
N ASN A 216 -5.00 -12.30 6.41
CA ASN A 216 -6.03 -11.44 5.82
C ASN A 216 -5.57 -10.00 5.88
N TYR A 217 -5.62 -9.31 4.74
CA TYR A 217 -5.39 -7.88 4.63
C TYR A 217 -6.66 -7.16 4.26
N THR A 218 -6.77 -5.91 4.72
CA THR A 218 -7.90 -5.03 4.43
C THR A 218 -7.37 -3.63 4.20
N TRP A 219 -7.90 -2.93 3.22
CA TRP A 219 -7.59 -1.54 2.91
C TRP A 219 -8.88 -0.74 2.89
N GLU A 220 -8.78 0.54 3.21
CA GLU A 220 -9.86 1.49 2.97
C GLU A 220 -9.51 2.45 1.83
N VAL A 221 -10.49 2.69 0.98
CA VAL A 221 -10.49 3.80 0.02
C VAL A 221 -11.50 4.81 0.53
N VAL A 222 -11.00 5.95 0.99
CA VAL A 222 -11.86 7.05 1.44
C VAL A 222 -12.21 7.96 0.26
N PRO A 223 -13.44 8.51 0.21
CA PRO A 223 -13.77 9.51 -0.80
C PRO A 223 -12.84 10.70 -0.69
N GLU A 224 -12.36 11.23 -1.82
CA GLU A 224 -11.70 12.52 -1.81
C GLU A 224 -12.65 13.58 -1.24
N PRO A 225 -12.18 14.45 -0.33
CA PRO A 225 -13.00 15.57 0.09
C PRO A 225 -13.31 16.41 -1.15
N ALA A 226 -14.59 16.58 -1.47
CA ALA A 226 -15.00 17.36 -2.62
C ALA A 226 -14.63 18.83 -2.40
N THR A 227 -13.43 19.22 -2.82
CA THR A 227 -12.90 20.58 -2.69
C THR A 227 -13.85 21.58 -3.33
N ALA A 228 -14.50 21.20 -4.44
CA ALA A 228 -15.56 21.98 -5.08
C ALA A 228 -16.80 22.17 -4.17
N ALA A 229 -17.23 21.15 -3.43
CA ALA A 229 -18.34 21.26 -2.49
C ALA A 229 -17.97 22.19 -1.32
N LEU A 230 -16.75 22.09 -0.80
CA LEU A 230 -16.25 22.99 0.24
C LEU A 230 -16.17 24.45 -0.24
N LEU A 231 -15.70 24.68 -1.47
CA LEU A 231 -15.64 26.01 -2.08
C LEU A 231 -17.04 26.58 -2.37
N LEU A 232 -17.98 25.75 -2.84
CA LEU A 232 -19.38 26.16 -3.06
C LEU A 232 -20.07 26.52 -1.74
N LEU A 233 -19.86 25.74 -0.68
CA LEU A 233 -20.40 26.04 0.65
C LEU A 233 -19.78 27.32 1.23
N ALA A 234 -18.48 27.53 1.05
CA ALA A 234 -17.81 28.76 1.44
C ALA A 234 -18.36 29.98 0.68
N GLY A 235 -18.56 29.84 -0.63
CA GLY A 235 -19.16 30.88 -1.49
C GLY A 235 -20.60 31.20 -1.08
N ALA A 236 -21.44 30.19 -0.88
CA ALA A 236 -22.83 30.36 -0.45
C ALA A 236 -22.92 31.01 0.95
N GLY A 237 -22.06 30.59 1.89
CA GLY A 237 -21.97 31.20 3.21
C GLY A 237 -21.55 32.67 3.17
N TRP A 238 -20.64 33.04 2.25
CA TRP A 238 -20.24 34.43 2.06
C TRP A 238 -21.38 35.28 1.50
N VAL A 239 -22.08 34.80 0.47
CA VAL A 239 -23.24 35.50 -0.13
C VAL A 239 -24.35 35.69 0.91
N GLY A 240 -24.70 34.64 1.67
CA GLY A 240 -25.75 34.72 2.70
C GLY A 240 -25.41 35.65 3.86
N ARG A 241 -24.13 35.82 4.22
CA ARG A 241 -23.70 36.82 5.21
C ARG A 241 -23.79 38.25 4.68
N ARG A 242 -23.57 38.45 3.37
CA ARG A 242 -23.64 39.77 2.75
C ARG A 242 -25.07 40.27 2.67
N THR A 243 -25.99 39.44 2.21
CA THR A 243 -27.40 39.82 2.06
C THR A 243 -28.07 40.16 3.40
N ARG A 244 -27.71 39.49 4.49
CA ARG A 244 -28.22 39.80 5.85
C ARG A 244 -27.66 41.08 6.48
N ARG A 245 -26.57 41.65 5.96
CA ARG A 245 -26.04 42.94 6.42
C ARG A 245 -26.67 44.12 5.72
N GLU A 246 -27.29 43.89 4.56
CA GLU A 246 -27.93 44.91 3.73
C GLU A 246 -29.44 45.01 4.00
N SER A 247 -30.01 44.10 4.81
CA SER A 247 -31.38 44.11 5.34
C SER A 247 -31.45 44.61 6.79
#